data_AF-A0A355CG53-F1
#
_entry.id   AF-A0A355CG53-F1
#
_cell.length_a   1.000
_cell.length_b   1.000
_cell.length_c   1.000
_cell.angle_alpha   90.00
_cell.angle_beta   90.00
_cell.angle_gamma   90.00
#
_symmetry.space_group_name_H-M   'P 1'
#
loop_
_entity.id
_entity.type
_entity.pdbx_description
1 polymer ?
#
loop_
_entity_poly.entity_id
_entity_poly.type
_entity_poly.pdbx_seq_one_letter_code
_entity_poly.pdbx_strand_id
1 'polypeptide(L)'
;MVEIRVIITEESYTSKCSFLDNQLPGKQAQYLGKRVERELCRSQLGISINTDETGCAPIVRKVFPDALEAQGIRAIVVWPLRIAPDELKAVRWAGSPTFKATAVN
;
A
#
# COMPACT_ATOMS: atom_id res chain seq x y z
N MET A 1 -27.87 7.31 -5.61
CA MET A 1 -27.16 6.58 -4.54
C MET A 1 -26.16 5.66 -5.22
N VAL A 2 -24.88 5.80 -4.93
CA VAL A 2 -23.88 4.82 -5.39
C VAL A 2 -23.77 3.77 -4.30
N GLU A 3 -23.94 2.50 -4.66
CA GLU A 3 -23.88 1.38 -3.71
C GLU A 3 -22.43 0.92 -3.55
N ILE A 4 -21.92 0.96 -2.32
CA ILE A 4 -20.57 0.48 -1.98
C ILE A 4 -20.71 -0.89 -1.30
N ARG A 5 -20.21 -1.93 -1.95
CA ARG A 5 -20.15 -3.28 -1.36
C ARG A 5 -18.95 -3.36 -0.42
N VAL A 6 -19.21 -3.67 0.86
CA VAL A 6 -18.17 -3.88 1.87
C VAL A 6 -17.88 -5.36 2.02
N ILE A 7 -16.59 -5.73 1.93
CA ILE A 7 -16.10 -7.10 2.18
C ILE A 7 -15.36 -7.09 3.52
N ILE A 8 -15.81 -7.91 4.47
CA ILE A 8 -15.16 -8.06 5.77
C ILE A 8 -14.18 -9.22 5.68
N THR A 9 -12.93 -9.00 6.11
CA THR A 9 -11.90 -10.03 6.17
C THR A 9 -11.04 -9.86 7.41
N GLU A 10 -10.32 -10.90 7.77
CA GLU A 10 -9.54 -11.00 8.99
C GLU A 10 -8.14 -10.37 8.80
N GLU A 11 -7.64 -9.67 9.82
CA GLU A 11 -6.42 -8.83 9.75
C GLU A 11 -5.15 -9.53 10.28
N SER A 12 -5.17 -10.85 10.54
CA SER A 12 -4.02 -11.51 11.14
C SER A 12 -2.78 -11.38 10.26
N TYR A 13 -1.68 -11.04 10.93
CA TYR A 13 -0.34 -10.99 10.37
C TYR A 13 -0.11 -9.88 9.31
N THR A 14 -1.06 -8.98 9.07
CA THR A 14 -0.94 -7.90 8.06
C THR A 14 0.04 -6.81 8.49
N SER A 15 -0.03 -6.36 9.75
CA SER A 15 0.80 -5.29 10.32
C SER A 15 2.32 -5.56 10.36
N LYS A 16 2.74 -6.79 10.05
CA LYS A 16 4.15 -7.20 10.00
C LYS A 16 4.62 -7.55 8.58
N CYS A 17 3.69 -7.68 7.63
CA CYS A 17 4.05 -8.00 6.25
C CYS A 17 4.50 -6.74 5.53
N SER A 18 5.62 -6.83 4.82
CA SER A 18 6.06 -5.75 3.96
C SER A 18 5.25 -5.77 2.67
N PHE A 19 4.53 -4.67 2.43
CA PHE A 19 3.79 -4.47 1.19
C PHE A 19 4.69 -4.48 -0.05
N LEU A 20 5.85 -3.82 0.05
CA LEU A 20 6.79 -3.63 -1.06
C LEU A 20 7.53 -4.92 -1.44
N ASP A 21 7.64 -5.86 -0.50
CA ASP A 21 8.37 -7.12 -0.73
C ASP A 21 7.42 -8.25 -1.21
N ASN A 22 6.21 -7.91 -1.66
CA ASN A 22 5.17 -8.86 -2.10
C ASN A 22 4.88 -9.99 -1.08
N GLN A 23 5.02 -9.68 0.20
CA GLN A 23 4.93 -10.69 1.25
C GLN A 23 3.46 -11.06 1.52
N LEU A 24 3.14 -12.35 1.41
CA LEU A 24 1.79 -12.84 1.71
C LEU A 24 1.49 -12.79 3.21
N PRO A 25 0.29 -12.33 3.61
CA PRO A 25 -0.14 -12.31 5.01
C PRO A 25 -0.26 -13.73 5.56
N GLY A 26 0.49 -14.02 6.61
CA GLY A 26 0.48 -15.31 7.28
C GLY A 26 1.49 -15.36 8.42
N LYS A 27 1.38 -16.39 9.27
CA LYS A 27 2.36 -16.60 10.33
C LYS A 27 3.69 -17.02 9.72
N GLN A 28 4.67 -16.13 9.76
CA GLN A 28 6.02 -16.41 9.27
C GLN A 28 7.03 -16.47 10.42
N ALA A 29 8.04 -17.32 10.26
CA ALA A 29 9.15 -17.42 11.23
C ALA A 29 9.98 -16.12 11.26
N GLN A 30 10.12 -15.48 10.11
CA GLN A 30 10.73 -14.16 9.94
C GLN A 30 9.87 -13.35 8.98
N TYR A 31 9.66 -12.08 9.31
CA TYR A 31 8.97 -11.15 8.42
C TYR A 31 10.00 -10.28 7.71
N LEU A 32 9.75 -9.97 6.43
CA LEU A 32 10.64 -9.15 5.61
C LEU A 32 10.55 -7.67 6.01
N GLY A 33 9.35 -7.23 6.40
CA GLY A 33 9.11 -5.90 6.96
C GLY A 33 9.47 -5.82 8.43
N LYS A 34 10.16 -4.76 8.83
CA LYS A 34 10.50 -4.48 10.22
C LYS A 34 9.92 -3.13 10.65
N ARG A 35 9.08 -3.15 11.68
CA ARG A 35 8.64 -1.93 12.35
C ARG A 35 9.84 -1.26 13.03
N VAL A 36 10.07 0.01 12.70
CA VAL A 36 11.14 0.80 13.29
C VAL A 36 10.57 1.56 14.49
N GLU A 37 9.49 2.31 14.27
CA GLU A 37 8.82 3.11 15.29
C GLU A 37 7.29 3.06 15.08
N ARG A 38 6.53 3.83 15.88
CA ARG A 38 5.11 4.06 15.57
C ARG A 38 5.05 4.88 14.27
N GLU A 39 4.14 4.50 13.36
CA GLU A 39 3.97 5.10 12.03
C GLU A 39 5.06 4.79 11.00
N LEU A 40 6.19 4.16 11.39
CA LEU A 40 7.30 3.87 10.48
C LEU A 40 7.65 2.38 10.42
N CYS A 41 7.50 1.79 9.23
CA CYS A 41 7.96 0.46 8.91
C CYS A 41 9.05 0.52 7.83
N ARG A 42 9.99 -0.42 7.84
CA ARG A 42 11.06 -0.52 6.85
C ARG A 42 10.96 -1.86 6.12
N SER A 43 10.92 -1.82 4.80
CA SER A 43 10.96 -3.02 3.95
C SER A 43 12.35 -3.65 3.93
N GLN A 44 12.45 -4.87 3.39
CA GLN A 44 13.73 -5.54 3.18
C GLN A 44 14.63 -4.77 2.22
N LEU A 45 14.05 -4.08 1.24
CA LEU A 45 14.75 -3.16 0.33
C LEU A 45 15.27 -1.90 1.03
N GLY A 46 15.03 -1.76 2.33
CA GLY A 46 15.48 -0.62 3.13
C GLY A 46 14.61 0.63 2.98
N ILE A 47 13.48 0.53 2.28
CA ILE A 47 12.55 1.63 2.02
C ILE A 47 11.64 1.81 3.23
N SER A 48 11.60 3.03 3.75
CA SER A 48 10.67 3.40 4.83
C SER A 48 9.29 3.73 4.26
N ILE A 49 8.25 3.13 4.87
CA ILE A 49 6.84 3.24 4.50
C ILE A 49 5.99 3.48 5.75
N ASN A 50 4.83 4.11 5.55
CA ASN A 50 3.87 4.30 6.63
C ASN A 50 3.38 2.92 7.12
N THR A 51 3.25 2.77 8.43
CA THR A 51 2.69 1.57 9.05
C THR A 51 1.25 1.29 8.57
N ASP A 52 0.46 2.33 8.27
CA ASP A 52 -0.92 2.15 7.80
C ASP A 52 -0.96 1.50 6.41
N GLU A 53 -0.01 1.85 5.54
CA GLU A 53 0.12 1.21 4.22
C GLU A 53 0.50 -0.27 4.34
N THR A 54 1.34 -0.62 5.33
CA THR A 54 1.66 -2.02 5.62
C THR A 54 0.47 -2.81 6.16
N GLY A 55 -0.48 -2.17 6.85
CA GLY A 55 -1.70 -2.83 7.31
C GLY A 55 -2.70 -3.10 6.19
N CYS A 56 -2.96 -2.10 5.33
CA CYS A 56 -4.00 -2.16 4.32
C CYS A 56 -3.64 -3.06 3.13
N ALA A 57 -2.42 -2.98 2.61
CA ALA A 57 -2.13 -3.56 1.32
C ALA A 57 -2.06 -5.11 1.31
N PRO A 58 -1.57 -5.79 2.36
CA PRO A 58 -1.69 -7.25 2.47
C PRO A 58 -3.15 -7.72 2.57
N ILE A 59 -4.06 -6.92 3.15
CA ILE A 59 -5.50 -7.23 3.21
C ILE A 59 -6.08 -7.27 1.79
N VAL A 60 -5.74 -6.28 0.97
CA VAL A 60 -6.16 -6.24 -0.43
C VAL A 60 -5.68 -7.48 -1.18
N ARG A 61 -4.42 -7.89 -1.00
CA ARG A 61 -3.89 -9.14 -1.59
C ARG A 61 -4.58 -10.40 -1.07
N LYS A 62 -4.98 -10.43 0.20
CA LYS A 62 -5.68 -11.58 0.80
C LYS A 62 -7.05 -11.80 0.16
N VAL A 63 -7.76 -10.72 -0.20
CA VAL A 63 -9.08 -10.79 -0.85
C VAL A 63 -8.95 -10.90 -2.37
N PHE A 64 -7.97 -10.20 -2.94
CA PHE A 64 -7.71 -10.09 -4.36
C PHE A 64 -6.20 -10.29 -4.61
N PRO A 65 -5.72 -11.54 -4.77
CA PRO A 65 -4.29 -11.85 -4.90
C PRO A 65 -3.60 -11.05 -6.00
N ASP A 66 -4.29 -10.84 -7.13
CA ASP A 66 -3.74 -10.17 -8.30
C ASP A 66 -4.06 -8.67 -8.35
N ALA A 67 -4.57 -8.08 -7.25
CA ALA A 67 -5.04 -6.70 -7.18
C ALA A 67 -4.04 -5.64 -7.64
N LEU A 68 -2.76 -5.92 -7.45
CA LEU A 68 -1.65 -5.00 -7.65
C LEU A 68 -0.82 -5.33 -8.89
N GLU A 69 -1.06 -6.53 -9.46
CA GLU A 69 -0.24 -7.12 -10.51
C GLU A 69 -1.05 -7.32 -11.81
N ALA A 70 -2.39 -7.39 -11.75
CA ALA A 70 -3.23 -7.74 -12.90
C ALA A 70 -4.41 -6.79 -13.17
N GLN A 71 -4.83 -6.85 -14.44
CA GLN A 71 -5.79 -6.01 -15.18
C GLN A 71 -7.27 -6.13 -14.73
N GLY A 72 -7.53 -6.43 -13.45
CA GLY A 72 -8.88 -6.63 -12.91
C GLY A 72 -9.40 -5.47 -12.05
N ILE A 73 -8.52 -4.79 -11.31
CA ILE A 73 -8.90 -3.61 -10.52
C ILE A 73 -8.72 -2.36 -11.39
N ARG A 74 -9.84 -1.68 -11.66
CA ARG A 74 -9.87 -0.54 -12.58
C ARG A 74 -9.09 0.68 -12.06
N ALA A 75 -9.08 0.89 -10.75
CA ALA A 75 -8.32 1.92 -10.05
C ALA A 75 -8.35 1.69 -8.54
N ILE A 76 -7.30 2.12 -7.83
CA ILE A 76 -7.38 2.37 -6.38
C ILE A 76 -7.82 3.82 -6.20
N VAL A 77 -8.88 4.03 -5.42
CA VAL A 77 -9.50 5.35 -5.22
C VAL A 77 -8.53 6.33 -4.56
N VAL A 78 -7.70 5.84 -3.63
CA VAL A 78 -6.67 6.61 -2.93
C VAL A 78 -5.35 5.87 -3.06
N TRP A 79 -4.48 6.36 -3.94
CA TRP A 79 -3.10 5.87 -4.02
C TRP A 79 -2.22 6.72 -3.11
N PRO A 80 -1.45 6.12 -2.19
CA PRO A 80 -0.54 6.89 -1.36
C PRO A 80 0.52 7.57 -2.22
N LEU A 81 0.65 8.89 -2.07
CA LEU A 81 1.66 9.67 -2.77
C LEU A 81 2.85 9.87 -1.85
N ARG A 82 4.03 9.41 -2.28
CA ARG A 82 5.28 9.80 -1.63
C ARG A 82 5.61 11.23 -2.08
N ILE A 83 5.65 12.15 -1.12
CA ILE A 83 5.99 13.55 -1.36
C ILE A 83 7.21 13.87 -0.50
N ALA A 84 8.26 14.44 -1.09
CA ALA A 84 9.38 14.95 -0.32
C ALA A 84 8.99 16.30 0.34
N PRO A 85 9.51 16.65 1.54
CA PRO A 85 9.12 17.88 2.24
C PRO A 85 9.30 19.18 1.42
N ASP A 86 10.26 19.20 0.51
CA ASP A 86 10.54 20.25 -0.47
C ASP A 86 9.47 20.33 -1.57
N GLU A 87 8.98 19.19 -2.05
CA GLU A 87 7.89 19.09 -3.02
C GLU A 87 6.53 19.47 -2.42
N LEU A 88 6.34 19.28 -1.12
CA LEU A 88 5.09 19.62 -0.41
C LEU A 88 4.74 21.12 -0.54
N LYS A 89 5.75 21.99 -0.65
CA LYS A 89 5.54 23.43 -0.86
C LYS A 89 4.96 23.74 -2.24
N ALA A 90 5.18 22.88 -3.23
CA ALA A 90 4.65 23.00 -4.58
C ALA A 90 3.22 22.43 -4.70
N VAL A 91 2.83 21.50 -3.82
CA VAL A 91 1.50 20.84 -3.82
C VAL A 91 0.43 21.68 -3.08
N ARG A 92 0.51 23.01 -3.14
CA ARG A 92 -0.61 23.86 -2.71
C ARG A 92 -1.74 23.79 -3.76
N TRP A 93 -2.63 22.82 -3.55
CA TRP A 93 -3.97 22.65 -4.14
C TRP A 93 -4.07 22.97 -5.65
N ALA A 94 -3.31 22.27 -6.47
CA ALA A 94 -3.72 22.00 -7.84
C ALA A 94 -4.59 20.73 -7.81
N GLY A 95 -5.81 20.79 -8.35
CA GLY A 95 -6.79 19.69 -8.30
C GLY A 95 -6.23 18.31 -8.68
N SER A 96 -6.93 17.26 -8.23
CA SER A 96 -6.52 15.85 -8.26
C SER A 96 -5.61 15.47 -9.44
N PRO A 97 -4.36 15.04 -9.19
CA PRO A 97 -3.45 14.69 -10.27
C PRO A 97 -3.97 13.44 -10.98
N THR A 98 -4.32 13.59 -12.26
CA THR A 98 -4.62 12.46 -13.13
C THR A 98 -3.29 11.80 -13.47
N PHE A 99 -2.98 10.69 -12.79
CA PHE A 99 -1.78 9.92 -13.09
C PHE A 99 -1.94 9.23 -14.45
N LYS A 100 -1.10 9.61 -15.42
CA LYS A 100 -0.82 8.77 -16.58
C LYS A 100 0.18 7.71 -16.15
N ALA A 101 -0.24 6.45 -16.18
CA ALA A 101 0.67 5.32 -16.01
C ALA A 101 1.65 5.31 -17.19
N THR A 102 2.89 5.74 -16.94
CA THR A 102 4.00 5.50 -17.87
C THR A 102 4.52 4.10 -17.57
N ALA A 103 4.24 3.17 -18.49
CA ALA A 103 4.92 1.87 -18.50
C ALA A 103 6.42 2.10 -18.70
N VAL A 104 7.22 1.61 -17.76
CA VAL A 104 8.67 1.55 -17.90
C VAL A 104 8.99 0.19 -18.52
N ASN A 105 9.68 0.20 -19.66
CA ASN A 105 10.18 -0.99 -20.36
C ASN A 105 11.24 -1.74 -19.55
#